data_AF-A0A833GBD4-F1
#
_entry.id   AF-A0A833GBD4-F1
#
_cell.length_a   1.000
_cell.length_b   1.000
_cell.length_c   1.000
_cell.angle_alpha   90.00
_cell.angle_beta   90.00
_cell.angle_gamma   90.00
#
_symmetry.space_group_name_H-M   'P 1'
#
loop_
_entity.id
_entity.type
_entity.pdbx_description
1 polymer ?
#
loop_
_entity_poly.entity_id
_entity_poly.type
_entity_poly.pdbx_seq_one_letter_code
_entity_poly.pdbx_strand_id
1 'polypeptide(L)'
;MPSFTIRTARRSDLAALIALEGLSFPSDRLSPRSLRRLLAAATAVCRVARGGGDLAGYSLLLFRAGTGVARLYSIAVHPDHRGRGLAAALLSDAERQARKRRRRALRLEVREDNRPAIRLYERSGYRPIGRYRRYYADKANAIRFEKGLLAGRDADADEDRSPDDGIGNSPYISAGRAGRHPRRHPAGRGRRSFSMTRTRRQSNRGSNPLEAPLPRRPHQDKGP
;
A
#
# COMPACT_ATOMS: atom_id res chain seq x y z
N MET A 1 23.02 1.53 6.20
CA MET A 1 21.56 1.70 6.25
C MET A 1 20.93 0.51 6.97
N PRO A 2 19.87 0.65 7.76
CA PRO A 2 19.19 -0.51 8.32
C PRO A 2 18.64 -1.37 7.18
N SER A 3 19.13 -2.61 7.08
CA SER A 3 18.62 -3.59 6.12
C SER A 3 17.29 -4.13 6.63
N PHE A 4 16.25 -4.01 5.82
CA PHE A 4 14.94 -4.58 6.11
C PHE A 4 14.69 -5.78 5.20
N THR A 5 14.27 -6.90 5.77
CA THR A 5 13.89 -8.08 5.00
C THR A 5 12.37 -8.19 4.95
N ILE A 6 11.81 -8.25 3.73
CA ILE A 6 10.36 -8.40 3.52
C ILE A 6 10.05 -9.86 3.15
N ARG A 7 9.17 -10.50 3.94
CA ARG A 7 8.75 -11.90 3.73
C ARG A 7 7.26 -12.09 3.94
N THR A 8 6.75 -13.25 3.57
CA THR A 8 5.36 -13.64 3.87
C THR A 8 5.20 -13.78 5.38
N ALA A 9 4.11 -13.25 5.91
CA ALA A 9 3.76 -13.37 7.32
C ALA A 9 3.42 -14.83 7.65
N ARG A 10 3.83 -15.26 8.84
CA ARG A 10 3.53 -16.58 9.40
C ARG A 10 2.53 -16.43 10.53
N ARG A 11 1.90 -17.53 10.96
CA ARG A 11 0.99 -17.53 12.13
C ARG A 11 1.68 -17.01 13.40
N SER A 12 2.98 -17.28 13.56
CA SER A 12 3.80 -16.77 14.67
C SER A 12 3.98 -15.25 14.68
N ASP A 13 3.78 -14.56 13.55
CA ASP A 13 3.84 -13.10 13.51
C ASP A 13 2.56 -12.43 14.07
N LEU A 14 1.51 -13.20 14.40
CA LEU A 14 0.20 -12.66 14.80
C LEU A 14 0.27 -11.70 16.00
N ALA A 15 1.02 -12.06 17.05
CA ALA A 15 1.14 -11.23 18.24
C ALA A 15 1.81 -9.88 17.92
N ALA A 16 2.91 -9.90 17.16
CA ALA A 16 3.62 -8.70 16.72
C ALA A 16 2.75 -7.84 15.78
N LEU A 17 1.96 -8.46 14.90
CA LEU A 17 1.02 -7.75 14.03
C LEU A 17 -0.07 -7.03 14.83
N ILE A 18 -0.62 -7.67 15.88
CA ILE A 18 -1.63 -7.06 16.75
C ILE A 18 -1.03 -5.85 17.49
N ALA A 19 0.18 -6.01 18.04
CA ALA A 19 0.88 -4.91 18.72
C ALA A 19 1.13 -3.74 17.76
N LEU A 20 1.66 -4.01 16.57
CA LEU A 20 1.89 -2.99 15.56
C LEU A 20 0.58 -2.32 15.13
N GLU A 21 -0.52 -3.07 14.95
CA GLU A 21 -1.83 -2.51 14.62
C GLU A 21 -2.30 -1.49 15.68
N GLY A 22 -2.09 -1.81 16.96
CA GLY A 22 -2.44 -0.93 18.09
C GLY A 22 -1.65 0.39 18.10
N LEU A 23 -0.38 0.36 17.71
CA LEU A 23 0.49 1.54 17.60
C LEU A 23 0.18 2.40 16.35
N SER A 24 -0.47 1.78 15.38
CA SER A 24 -0.57 2.28 14.01
C SER A 24 -1.89 2.98 13.71
N PHE A 25 -2.98 2.45 14.28
CA PHE A 25 -4.33 2.85 13.96
C PHE A 25 -5.08 3.20 15.25
N PRO A 26 -5.40 4.48 15.51
CA PRO A 26 -6.12 4.86 16.72
C PRO A 26 -7.54 4.28 16.73
N SER A 27 -8.21 4.26 15.58
CA SER A 27 -9.53 3.68 15.31
C SER A 27 -9.48 2.70 14.13
N ASP A 28 -10.57 1.96 13.88
CA ASP A 28 -10.65 0.97 12.81
C ASP A 28 -9.45 0.01 12.82
N ARG A 29 -9.24 -0.76 13.90
CA ARG A 29 -8.15 -1.77 14.04
C ARG A 29 -8.58 -3.16 13.57
N LEU A 30 -7.63 -4.00 13.13
CA LEU A 30 -7.96 -5.35 12.73
C LEU A 30 -8.01 -6.14 14.02
N SER A 31 -9.18 -6.72 14.29
CA SER A 31 -9.28 -7.59 15.46
C SER A 31 -8.30 -8.76 15.33
N PRO A 32 -7.78 -9.29 16.44
CA PRO A 32 -6.95 -10.49 16.44
C PRO A 32 -7.56 -11.64 15.63
N ARG A 33 -8.89 -11.82 15.75
CA ARG A 33 -9.67 -12.80 14.96
C ARG A 33 -9.58 -12.53 13.46
N SER A 34 -9.70 -11.27 13.04
CA SER A 34 -9.60 -10.88 11.62
C SER A 34 -8.19 -11.11 11.07
N LEU A 35 -7.15 -10.72 11.80
CA LEU A 35 -5.76 -10.96 11.41
C LEU A 35 -5.48 -12.46 11.27
N ARG A 36 -5.84 -13.27 12.28
CA ARG A 36 -5.68 -14.73 12.24
C ARG A 36 -6.33 -15.35 11.01
N ARG A 37 -7.58 -14.96 10.71
CA ARG A 37 -8.31 -15.44 9.52
C ARG A 37 -7.62 -15.04 8.22
N LEU A 38 -7.14 -13.80 8.12
CA LEU A 38 -6.49 -13.28 6.91
C LEU A 38 -5.10 -13.90 6.68
N LEU A 39 -4.37 -14.24 7.75
CA LEU A 39 -3.10 -14.97 7.64
C LEU A 39 -3.27 -16.40 7.09
N ALA A 40 -4.46 -16.99 7.27
CA ALA A 40 -4.76 -18.35 6.78
C ALA A 40 -5.50 -18.36 5.42
N ALA A 41 -5.93 -17.21 4.91
CA ALA A 41 -6.79 -17.15 3.74
C ALA A 41 -5.98 -17.18 2.42
N ALA A 42 -6.32 -18.09 1.51
CA ALA A 42 -5.73 -18.13 0.16
C ALA A 42 -5.99 -16.86 -0.67
N THR A 43 -7.06 -16.13 -0.32
CA THR A 43 -7.48 -14.86 -0.94
C THR A 43 -6.82 -13.63 -0.32
N ALA A 44 -5.85 -13.81 0.58
CA ALA A 44 -5.10 -12.73 1.19
C ALA A 44 -3.59 -12.99 1.12
N VAL A 45 -2.79 -11.92 1.10
CA VAL A 45 -1.35 -12.00 1.34
C VAL A 45 -0.96 -10.93 2.34
N CYS A 46 -0.39 -11.37 3.44
CA CYS A 46 0.24 -10.50 4.43
C CYS A 46 1.76 -10.59 4.26
N ARG A 47 2.41 -9.45 4.12
CA ARG A 47 3.86 -9.31 3.98
C ARG A 47 4.37 -8.51 5.17
N VAL A 48 5.41 -9.00 5.82
CA VAL A 48 6.02 -8.38 7.00
C VAL A 48 7.43 -7.95 6.67
N ALA A 49 7.81 -6.76 7.13
CA ALA A 49 9.17 -6.27 7.11
C ALA A 49 9.79 -6.43 8.49
N ARG A 50 10.99 -7.01 8.57
CA ARG A 50 11.76 -7.10 9.80
C ARG A 50 13.07 -6.34 9.69
N GLY A 51 13.47 -5.69 10.78
CA GLY A 51 14.77 -5.03 10.91
C GLY A 51 15.23 -5.12 12.36
N GLY A 52 16.47 -5.54 12.61
CA GLY A 52 16.99 -5.72 13.97
C GLY A 52 16.27 -6.82 14.77
N GLY A 53 15.69 -7.82 14.10
CA GLY A 53 14.92 -8.90 14.75
C GLY A 53 13.42 -8.62 14.91
N ASP A 54 13.02 -7.34 14.97
CA ASP A 54 11.65 -6.93 15.24
C ASP A 54 10.79 -6.67 14.00
N LEU A 55 9.48 -6.65 14.20
CA LEU A 55 8.50 -6.32 13.17
C LEU A 55 8.48 -4.80 12.93
N ALA A 56 9.12 -4.37 11.85
CA ALA A 56 9.22 -2.95 11.48
C ALA A 56 8.01 -2.45 10.67
N GLY A 57 7.25 -3.35 10.04
CA GLY A 57 6.09 -2.98 9.25
C GLY A 57 5.38 -4.17 8.60
N TYR A 58 4.20 -3.93 8.04
CA TYR A 58 3.48 -4.94 7.25
C TYR A 58 2.64 -4.32 6.12
N SER A 59 2.28 -5.12 5.13
CA SER A 59 1.24 -4.82 4.15
C SER A 59 0.32 -6.02 3.96
N LEU A 60 -0.97 -5.77 3.78
CA LEU A 60 -2.00 -6.79 3.64
C LEU A 60 -2.81 -6.55 2.37
N LEU A 61 -2.75 -7.50 1.45
CA LEU A 61 -3.50 -7.50 0.20
C LEU A 61 -4.68 -8.46 0.26
N LEU A 62 -5.77 -8.08 -0.39
CA LEU A 62 -6.94 -8.93 -0.63
C LEU A 62 -7.17 -9.14 -2.13
N PHE A 63 -7.52 -10.37 -2.49
CA PHE A 63 -7.76 -10.82 -3.84
C PHE A 63 -9.19 -11.36 -3.94
N ARG A 64 -10.04 -10.66 -4.68
CA ARG A 64 -11.41 -11.12 -4.95
C ARG A 64 -11.41 -11.95 -6.24
N ALA A 65 -12.16 -13.05 -6.23
CA ALA A 65 -12.43 -13.82 -7.44
C ALA A 65 -13.23 -12.98 -8.44
N GLY A 66 -13.01 -13.21 -9.75
CA GLY A 66 -13.72 -12.52 -10.82
C GLY A 66 -13.31 -11.05 -11.05
N THR A 67 -12.31 -10.52 -10.35
CA THR A 67 -11.84 -9.13 -10.57
C THR A 67 -10.36 -9.07 -10.96
N GLY A 68 -10.04 -8.24 -11.95
CA GLY A 68 -8.65 -7.92 -12.32
C GLY A 68 -7.91 -7.04 -11.30
N VAL A 69 -8.57 -6.58 -10.24
CA VAL A 69 -8.04 -5.59 -9.29
C VAL A 69 -7.72 -6.24 -7.94
N ALA A 70 -6.50 -6.04 -7.44
CA ALA A 70 -6.13 -6.33 -6.05
C ALA A 70 -6.45 -5.15 -5.15
N ARG A 71 -6.68 -5.38 -3.85
CA ARG A 71 -6.86 -4.31 -2.86
C ARG A 71 -5.72 -4.30 -1.86
N LEU A 72 -5.08 -3.15 -1.67
CA LEU A 72 -4.22 -2.91 -0.52
C LEU A 72 -5.14 -2.56 0.65
N TYR A 73 -5.31 -3.54 1.54
CA TYR A 73 -6.30 -3.46 2.61
C TYR A 73 -5.76 -2.75 3.85
N SER A 74 -4.48 -3.00 4.17
CA SER A 74 -3.77 -2.29 5.23
C SER A 74 -2.28 -2.22 4.92
N ILE A 75 -1.62 -1.13 5.30
CA ILE A 75 -0.17 -1.00 5.27
C ILE A 75 0.29 -0.20 6.48
N ALA A 76 1.30 -0.72 7.18
CA ALA A 76 1.78 -0.16 8.42
C ALA A 76 3.29 -0.18 8.59
N VAL A 77 3.83 0.85 9.25
CA VAL A 77 5.25 0.98 9.61
C VAL A 77 5.37 1.42 11.06
N HIS A 78 6.07 0.60 11.84
CA HIS A 78 6.35 0.87 13.25
C HIS A 78 6.92 2.30 13.42
N PRO A 79 6.43 3.09 14.41
CA PRO A 79 6.82 4.49 14.57
C PRO A 79 8.33 4.75 14.49
N ASP A 80 9.14 3.91 15.14
CA ASP A 80 10.60 4.05 15.21
C ASP A 80 11.33 3.75 13.89
N HIS A 81 10.63 3.15 12.92
CA HIS A 81 11.15 2.80 11.60
C HIS A 81 10.60 3.69 10.48
N ARG A 82 9.83 4.74 10.81
CA ARG A 82 9.31 5.72 9.84
C ARG A 82 10.42 6.63 9.30
N GLY A 83 10.17 7.25 8.15
CA GLY A 83 11.13 8.14 7.49
C GLY A 83 12.31 7.43 6.80
N ARG A 84 12.34 6.10 6.83
CA ARG A 84 13.44 5.27 6.28
C ARG A 84 13.08 4.57 4.95
N GLY A 85 12.08 5.08 4.23
CA GLY A 85 11.61 4.49 2.97
C GLY A 85 10.81 3.17 3.10
N LEU A 86 10.62 2.63 4.30
CA LEU A 86 10.02 1.31 4.50
C LEU A 86 8.58 1.18 3.96
N ALA A 87 7.76 2.22 4.06
CA ALA A 87 6.41 2.22 3.51
C ALA A 87 6.42 2.09 1.97
N ALA A 88 7.38 2.72 1.30
CA ALA A 88 7.55 2.61 -0.15
C ALA A 88 8.03 1.20 -0.55
N ALA A 89 8.95 0.62 0.22
CA ALA A 89 9.41 -0.75 0.01
C ALA A 89 8.28 -1.78 0.16
N LEU A 90 7.44 -1.63 1.21
CA LEU A 90 6.25 -2.46 1.42
C LEU A 90 5.21 -2.27 0.30
N LEU A 91 4.98 -1.04 -0.15
CA LEU A 91 4.05 -0.76 -1.26
C LEU A 91 4.54 -1.38 -2.57
N SER A 92 5.84 -1.26 -2.88
CA SER A 92 6.47 -1.90 -4.04
C SER A 92 6.36 -3.44 -3.97
N ASP A 93 6.57 -4.04 -2.79
CA ASP A 93 6.33 -5.47 -2.59
C ASP A 93 4.87 -5.84 -2.81
N ALA A 94 3.92 -5.06 -2.31
CA ALA A 94 2.50 -5.27 -2.52
C ALA A 94 2.14 -5.26 -4.02
N GLU A 95 2.67 -4.32 -4.80
CA GLU A 95 2.49 -4.30 -6.25
C GLU A 95 3.06 -5.57 -6.92
N ARG A 96 4.25 -6.03 -6.53
CA ARG A 96 4.81 -7.30 -7.03
C ARG A 96 3.91 -8.49 -6.68
N GLN A 97 3.37 -8.57 -5.46
CA GLN A 97 2.45 -9.65 -5.08
C GLN A 97 1.16 -9.61 -5.91
N ALA A 98 0.65 -8.42 -6.23
CA ALA A 98 -0.51 -8.25 -7.10
C ALA A 98 -0.22 -8.72 -8.54
N ARG A 99 0.95 -8.36 -9.10
CA ARG A 99 1.40 -8.84 -10.42
C ARG A 99 1.59 -10.36 -10.46
N LYS A 100 2.20 -10.96 -9.44
CA LYS A 100 2.34 -12.43 -9.31
C LYS A 100 1.00 -13.16 -9.34
N ARG A 101 -0.07 -12.53 -8.87
CA ARG A 101 -1.45 -13.04 -8.96
C ARG A 101 -2.21 -12.57 -10.21
N ARG A 102 -1.49 -12.12 -11.25
CA ARG A 102 -2.00 -11.65 -12.55
C ARG A 102 -3.09 -10.56 -12.41
N ARG A 103 -2.96 -9.69 -11.41
CA ARG A 103 -3.87 -8.55 -11.24
C ARG A 103 -3.38 -7.37 -12.06
N ARG A 104 -4.32 -6.72 -12.74
CA ARG A 104 -4.10 -5.61 -13.67
C ARG A 104 -4.01 -4.26 -12.97
N ALA A 105 -4.50 -4.15 -11.74
CA ALA A 105 -4.44 -2.93 -10.94
C ALA A 105 -4.35 -3.22 -9.44
N LEU A 106 -3.81 -2.26 -8.68
CA LEU A 106 -3.87 -2.22 -7.21
C LEU A 106 -4.66 -0.98 -6.78
N ARG A 107 -5.66 -1.20 -5.93
CA ARG A 107 -6.57 -0.17 -5.43
C ARG A 107 -6.49 -0.06 -3.91
N LEU A 108 -6.68 1.15 -3.40
CA LEU A 108 -6.69 1.45 -1.97
C LEU A 108 -7.60 2.63 -1.64
N GLU A 109 -7.94 2.74 -0.36
CA GLU A 109 -8.65 3.87 0.21
C GLU A 109 -7.84 4.47 1.36
N VAL A 110 -7.63 5.78 1.34
CA VAL A 110 -6.84 6.53 2.33
C VAL A 110 -7.66 7.69 2.89
N ARG A 111 -7.50 8.01 4.18
CA ARG A 111 -8.15 9.20 4.78
C ARG A 111 -7.71 10.48 4.07
N GLU A 112 -8.65 11.40 3.86
CA GLU A 112 -8.39 12.71 3.22
C GLU A 112 -7.37 13.56 4.00
N ASP A 113 -7.31 13.40 5.33
CA ASP A 113 -6.38 14.12 6.22
C ASP A 113 -4.97 13.50 6.28
N ASN A 114 -4.77 12.32 5.69
CA ASN A 114 -3.51 11.58 5.76
C ASN A 114 -2.52 11.98 4.65
N ARG A 115 -2.05 13.24 4.72
CA ARG A 115 -1.09 13.82 3.76
C ARG A 115 0.17 12.98 3.52
N PRO A 116 0.80 12.37 4.54
CA PRO A 116 1.98 11.53 4.34
C PRO A 116 1.71 10.29 3.46
N ALA A 117 0.59 9.59 3.69
CA ALA A 117 0.22 8.44 2.86
C ALA A 117 -0.22 8.85 1.46
N ILE A 118 -0.99 9.94 1.33
CA ILE A 118 -1.39 10.50 0.03
C ILE A 118 -0.16 10.77 -0.84
N ARG A 119 0.84 11.49 -0.30
CA ARG A 119 2.10 11.76 -1.02
C ARG A 119 2.87 10.49 -1.39
N LEU A 120 2.86 9.47 -0.52
CA LEU A 120 3.47 8.18 -0.84
C LEU A 120 2.81 7.54 -2.07
N TYR A 121 1.48 7.55 -2.12
CA TYR A 121 0.72 6.96 -3.24
C TYR A 121 0.90 7.73 -4.54
N GLU A 122 0.80 9.05 -4.49
CA GLU A 122 1.01 9.91 -5.66
C GLU A 122 2.42 9.72 -6.24
N ARG A 123 3.46 9.75 -5.40
CA ARG A 123 4.85 9.50 -5.82
C ARG A 123 5.08 8.08 -6.35
N SER A 124 4.26 7.13 -5.93
CA SER A 124 4.33 5.74 -6.39
C SER A 124 3.49 5.52 -7.66
N GLY A 125 2.90 6.57 -8.25
CA GLY A 125 2.16 6.53 -9.51
C GLY A 125 0.68 6.13 -9.38
N TYR A 126 0.11 6.19 -8.17
CA TYR A 126 -1.33 6.02 -7.98
C TYR A 126 -2.07 7.30 -8.33
N ARG A 127 -3.25 7.17 -8.93
CA ARG A 127 -4.14 8.28 -9.25
C ARG A 127 -5.42 8.21 -8.43
N PRO A 128 -5.97 9.34 -7.96
CA PRO A 128 -7.28 9.36 -7.31
C PRO A 128 -8.36 9.05 -8.35
N ILE A 129 -9.29 8.15 -8.00
CA ILE A 129 -10.39 7.69 -8.85
C ILE A 129 -11.77 7.88 -8.22
N GLY A 130 -11.83 8.50 -7.03
CA GLY A 130 -13.09 8.78 -6.35
C GLY A 130 -12.90 9.15 -4.89
N ARG A 131 -13.99 9.53 -4.25
CA ARG A 131 -14.05 9.88 -2.82
C ARG A 131 -15.25 9.20 -2.15
N TYR A 132 -15.11 8.87 -0.88
CA TYR A 132 -16.17 8.32 -0.04
C TYR A 132 -16.39 9.21 1.16
N ARG A 133 -17.64 9.66 1.36
CA ARG A 133 -18.01 10.41 2.56
C ARG A 133 -18.23 9.46 3.73
N ARG A 134 -17.82 9.88 4.93
CA ARG A 134 -18.07 9.15 6.19
C ARG A 134 -17.67 7.66 6.13
N TYR A 135 -16.50 7.40 5.56
CA TYR A 135 -16.01 6.05 5.25
C TYR A 135 -15.48 5.31 6.48
N TYR A 136 -14.81 6.02 7.38
CA TYR A 136 -14.21 5.49 8.60
C TYR A 136 -15.17 5.55 9.79
N ALA A 137 -14.87 4.81 10.87
CA ALA A 137 -15.74 4.74 12.06
C ALA A 137 -15.98 6.11 12.72
N ASP A 138 -14.99 7.00 12.65
CA ASP A 138 -15.06 8.38 13.12
C ASP A 138 -15.73 9.34 12.11
N LYS A 139 -16.39 8.79 11.07
CA LYS A 139 -17.04 9.53 9.98
C LYS A 139 -16.08 10.36 9.12
N ALA A 140 -14.77 10.10 9.19
CA ALA A 140 -13.81 10.71 8.26
C ALA A 140 -14.04 10.22 6.82
N ASN A 141 -13.74 11.08 5.84
CA ASN A 141 -13.82 10.76 4.42
C ASN A 141 -12.59 9.97 3.95
N ALA A 142 -12.73 9.28 2.81
CA ALA A 142 -11.64 8.59 2.14
C ALA A 142 -11.49 9.04 0.69
N ILE A 143 -10.25 9.10 0.21
CA ILE A 143 -9.91 9.16 -1.21
C ILE A 143 -9.58 7.75 -1.68
N ARG A 144 -10.17 7.34 -2.80
CA ARG A 144 -9.84 6.08 -3.46
C ARG A 144 -8.76 6.31 -4.50
N PHE A 145 -7.68 5.56 -4.40
CA PHE A 145 -6.56 5.57 -5.35
C PHE A 145 -6.46 4.24 -6.08
N GLU A 146 -5.99 4.30 -7.33
CA GLU A 146 -5.68 3.13 -8.14
C GLU A 146 -4.41 3.34 -8.97
N LYS A 147 -3.68 2.25 -9.19
CA LYS A 147 -2.55 2.18 -10.12
C LYS A 147 -2.72 0.95 -11.01
N GLY A 148 -2.62 1.14 -12.33
CA GLY A 148 -2.47 0.05 -13.30
C GLY A 148 -1.11 -0.63 -13.11
N LEU A 149 -1.11 -1.97 -13.07
CA LEU A 149 0.09 -2.78 -12.81
C LEU A 149 0.61 -3.52 -14.03
N LEU A 150 -0.18 -3.58 -15.11
CA LEU A 150 0.30 -4.10 -16.38
C LEU A 150 1.36 -3.11 -16.91
N ALA A 151 2.60 -3.58 -16.98
CA ALA A 151 3.56 -3.01 -17.91
C ALA A 151 3.03 -3.27 -19.33
N GLY A 152 3.43 -2.42 -20.28
CA GLY A 152 3.28 -2.73 -21.71
C GLY A 152 3.82 -4.13 -22.02
N ARG A 153 3.38 -4.71 -23.13
CA ARG A 153 4.08 -5.84 -23.72
C ARG A 153 5.45 -5.33 -24.17
N ASP A 154 6.45 -5.49 -23.33
CA ASP A 154 7.85 -5.48 -23.71
C ASP A 154 8.34 -6.88 -23.29
N ALA A 155 8.47 -7.78 -24.26
CA ALA A 155 9.74 -8.10 -24.91
C ALA A 155 10.65 -8.85 -23.93
N ASP A 156 11.20 -9.98 -24.35
CA ASP A 156 12.00 -10.95 -23.57
C ASP A 156 11.21 -12.17 -23.05
N ALA A 157 10.72 -12.96 -24.00
CA ALA A 157 10.61 -14.41 -23.84
C ALA A 157 10.81 -15.09 -25.20
N ASP A 158 11.94 -14.80 -25.83
CA ASP A 158 12.63 -15.67 -26.77
C ASP A 158 14.13 -15.42 -26.55
N GLU A 159 14.75 -16.28 -25.74
CA GLU A 159 16.15 -16.68 -25.87
C GLU A 159 16.40 -17.85 -24.91
N ASP A 160 15.86 -18.99 -25.35
CA ASP A 160 16.44 -20.29 -25.09
C ASP A 160 17.79 -20.37 -25.81
N ARG A 161 18.86 -19.87 -25.18
CA ARG A 161 20.23 -20.42 -25.33
C ARG A 161 21.24 -19.82 -24.37
N SER A 162 21.83 -20.67 -23.55
CA SER A 162 23.21 -20.56 -23.04
C SER A 162 23.62 -21.98 -22.68
N PRO A 163 24.92 -22.38 -22.75
CA PRO A 163 26.07 -21.52 -22.41
C PRO A 163 27.28 -21.66 -23.36
N ASP A 164 28.22 -20.70 -23.36
CA ASP A 164 29.64 -21.02 -23.16
C ASP A 164 30.55 -19.80 -22.87
N ASP A 165 31.45 -20.03 -21.90
CA ASP A 165 32.78 -19.52 -21.54
C ASP A 165 33.39 -18.20 -22.05
N GLY A 166 34.10 -17.49 -21.14
CA GLY A 166 35.18 -16.57 -21.54
C GLY A 166 35.59 -15.48 -20.53
N ILE A 167 36.76 -15.66 -19.92
CA ILE A 167 37.46 -14.80 -18.95
C ILE A 167 38.02 -13.50 -19.59
N GLY A 168 38.09 -12.37 -18.85
CA GLY A 168 38.90 -11.21 -19.31
C GLY A 168 38.85 -9.90 -18.52
N ASN A 169 39.55 -9.87 -17.38
CA ASN A 169 40.38 -8.79 -16.79
C ASN A 169 39.93 -7.30 -16.57
N SER A 170 40.31 -6.80 -15.39
CA SER A 170 40.25 -5.46 -14.75
C SER A 170 41.15 -4.39 -15.44
N PRO A 171 41.35 -3.10 -14.99
CA PRO A 171 40.83 -2.32 -13.85
C PRO A 171 40.49 -0.82 -14.11
N TYR A 172 39.89 -0.12 -13.15
CA TYR A 172 40.08 1.35 -12.98
C TYR A 172 40.13 1.72 -11.48
N ILE A 173 41.19 2.44 -11.09
CA ILE A 173 41.48 3.00 -9.77
C ILE A 173 41.36 4.54 -9.83
N SER A 174 41.07 5.12 -8.65
CA SER A 174 41.38 6.49 -8.15
C SER A 174 40.17 7.41 -8.01
N ALA A 175 40.06 8.35 -7.08
CA ALA A 175 40.62 8.64 -5.75
C ALA A 175 39.90 9.93 -5.29
N GLY A 176 39.67 10.16 -3.99
CA GLY A 176 39.15 11.47 -3.55
C GLY A 176 38.68 11.59 -2.08
N ARG A 177 39.60 12.05 -1.24
CA ARG A 177 39.47 12.54 0.16
C ARG A 177 38.31 13.54 0.36
N ALA A 178 37.49 13.49 1.42
CA ALA A 178 37.67 13.96 2.82
C ALA A 178 36.93 15.28 3.12
N GLY A 179 36.19 15.33 4.24
CA GLY A 179 35.58 16.55 4.79
C GLY A 179 34.67 16.26 5.98
N ARG A 180 35.13 16.57 7.20
CA ARG A 180 34.45 16.38 8.50
C ARG A 180 33.65 17.63 8.94
N HIS A 181 32.73 17.38 9.89
CA HIS A 181 32.18 18.23 10.98
C HIS A 181 31.11 19.32 10.67
N PRO A 182 30.29 19.75 11.67
CA PRO A 182 29.75 19.03 12.82
C PRO A 182 28.23 19.29 13.09
N ARG A 183 27.77 18.62 14.16
CA ARG A 183 26.46 18.58 14.83
C ARG A 183 25.71 19.91 14.97
N ARG A 184 24.37 19.85 14.84
CA ARG A 184 23.41 20.61 15.67
C ARG A 184 22.12 19.81 15.92
N HIS A 185 21.77 19.64 17.20
CA HIS A 185 20.40 19.41 17.68
C HIS A 185 19.64 20.75 17.63
N PRO A 186 18.30 20.75 17.48
CA PRO A 186 17.49 20.87 18.68
C PRO A 186 16.16 20.08 18.68
N ALA A 187 15.75 19.78 19.91
CA ALA A 187 14.40 19.85 20.49
C ALA A 187 13.16 19.42 19.69
N GLY A 188 12.57 18.31 20.16
CA GLY A 188 11.16 18.18 20.54
C GLY A 188 10.10 18.91 19.72
N ARG A 189 9.34 18.15 18.93
CA ARG A 189 7.96 18.51 18.58
C ARG A 189 7.11 17.28 18.26
N GLY A 190 6.16 17.01 19.16
CA GLY A 190 4.86 16.39 18.89
C GLY A 190 4.89 15.00 18.28
N ARG A 191 4.57 13.98 19.09
CA ARG A 191 4.08 12.69 18.61
C ARG A 191 2.78 12.91 17.83
N ARG A 192 2.89 13.25 16.54
CA ARG A 192 1.76 13.29 15.63
C ARG A 192 1.62 11.91 15.03
N SER A 193 0.49 11.27 15.32
CA SER A 193 0.11 9.97 14.81
C SER A 193 0.07 10.01 13.29
N PHE A 194 1.13 9.55 12.63
CA PHE A 194 1.15 9.37 11.18
C PHE A 194 0.22 8.21 10.85
N SER A 195 -1.03 8.56 10.54
CA SER A 195 -2.09 7.63 10.23
C SER A 195 -1.64 6.75 9.06
N MET A 196 -1.94 5.48 9.16
CA MET A 196 -1.65 4.49 8.15
C MET A 196 -2.86 4.27 7.26
N THR A 197 -2.65 3.66 6.10
CA THR A 197 -3.76 3.44 5.18
C THR A 197 -4.48 2.18 5.57
N ARG A 198 -5.77 2.33 5.86
CA ARG A 198 -6.67 1.21 5.99
C ARG A 198 -7.90 1.42 5.13
N THR A 199 -8.22 0.37 4.41
CA THR A 199 -9.44 0.21 3.65
C THR A 199 -10.46 -0.50 4.54
N ARG A 200 -11.70 -0.01 4.62
CA ARG A 200 -12.80 -0.73 5.27
C ARG A 200 -13.31 -1.81 4.31
N ARG A 201 -13.56 -3.02 4.83
CA ARG A 201 -14.27 -4.06 4.07
C ARG A 201 -15.69 -3.55 3.81
N GLN A 202 -16.00 -3.16 2.57
CA GLN A 202 -17.39 -2.94 2.18
C GLN A 202 -18.12 -4.28 2.32
N SER A 203 -18.99 -4.39 3.33
CA SER A 203 -20.17 -5.24 3.20
C SER A 203 -20.97 -4.65 2.04
N ASN A 204 -21.21 -5.43 1.00
CA ASN A 204 -22.11 -5.04 -0.07
C ASN A 204 -23.54 -5.00 0.50
N ARG A 205 -23.92 -3.90 1.13
CA ARG A 205 -25.30 -3.47 1.31
C ARG A 205 -25.39 -2.08 0.71
N GLY A 206 -26.37 -1.90 -0.17
CA GLY A 206 -26.43 -0.90 -1.22
C GLY A 206 -25.99 0.50 -0.83
N SER A 207 -25.20 1.10 -1.71
CA SER A 207 -25.12 2.55 -1.83
C SER A 207 -24.90 2.82 -3.32
N ASN A 208 -26.01 2.80 -4.05
CA ASN A 208 -26.06 3.38 -5.39
C ASN A 208 -25.63 4.85 -5.23
N PRO A 209 -24.64 5.38 -5.96
CA PRO A 209 -24.45 6.82 -5.99
C PRO A 209 -25.75 7.43 -6.54
N LEU A 210 -26.29 8.39 -5.80
CA LEU A 210 -27.48 9.16 -6.17
C LEU A 210 -27.37 9.60 -7.64
N GLU A 211 -28.18 8.98 -8.50
CA GLU A 211 -28.54 9.54 -9.80
C GLU A 211 -29.20 10.90 -9.52
N ALA A 212 -28.58 11.96 -10.02
CA ALA A 212 -29.25 13.24 -10.10
C ALA A 212 -30.47 13.09 -11.04
N PRO A 213 -31.68 13.54 -10.66
CA PRO A 213 -32.82 13.48 -11.56
C PRO A 213 -32.56 14.39 -12.77
N LEU A 214 -32.68 13.82 -13.96
CA LEU A 214 -32.66 14.56 -15.22
C LEU A 214 -33.77 15.64 -15.21
N PRO A 215 -33.54 16.83 -15.79
CA PRO A 215 -34.57 17.86 -15.87
C PRO A 215 -35.73 17.36 -16.74
N ARG A 216 -36.96 17.47 -16.21
CA ARG A 216 -38.20 17.19 -16.92
C ARG A 216 -38.30 18.11 -18.14
N ARG A 217 -38.49 17.53 -19.34
CA ARG A 217 -38.81 18.29 -20.54
C ARG A 217 -40.17 18.99 -20.35
N PRO A 218 -40.34 20.24 -20.79
CA PRO A 218 -41.63 20.90 -20.72
C PRO A 218 -42.64 20.21 -21.66
N HIS A 219 -43.84 19.99 -21.13
CA HIS A 219 -45.03 19.60 -21.90
C HIS A 219 -45.25 20.62 -23.01
N GLN A 220 -45.25 20.16 -24.28
CA GLN A 220 -45.89 20.92 -25.33
C GLN A 220 -47.37 20.57 -25.32
N ASP A 221 -48.13 21.54 -24.86
CA ASP A 221 -49.57 21.65 -25.02
C ASP A 221 -49.84 22.16 -26.44
N LYS A 222 -50.57 21.37 -27.23
CA LYS A 222 -51.21 21.83 -28.49
C LYS A 222 -52.50 21.05 -28.70
N GLY A 223 -53.58 21.55 -28.11
CA GLY A 223 -54.84 21.69 -28.85
C GLY A 223 -54.79 22.94 -29.75
N PRO A 224 -55.86 23.30 -30.48
CA PRO A 224 -57.21 22.72 -30.45
C PRO A 224 -57.46 21.63 -31.48
#